data_AF-A0A2E4W8I6-F1
#
_entry.id   AF-A0A2E4W8I6-F1
#
_cell.length_a   1.000
_cell.length_b   1.000
_cell.length_c   1.000
_cell.angle_alpha   90.00
_cell.angle_beta   90.00
_cell.angle_gamma   90.00
#
_symmetry.space_group_name_H-M   'P 1'
#
loop_
_entity.id
_entity.type
_entity.pdbx_description
1 polymer ?
#
loop_
_entity_poly.entity_id
_entity_poly.type
_entity_poly.pdbx_seq_one_letter_code
_entity_poly.pdbx_strand_id
1 'polypeptide(L)'
;MPGSKSFAFHTELHLVALTGVRALGVSGLRAALQTLPGSSIFYHTHQQYLTHNFEQPIYYNEFALWAHETLREEALAEKLAAIDLLAFTSIRELRAALIATIDDHIPNIWRPGFECRPDDAFHFCKSKSFILPTGIMARDLPDFFATLPQVSNASLYFHFFEARLRLRRRTNDFSRWIKDCGRPDLAEAVEKLDPYIRTLDELREAIIAVGDEMRKPT
;
A
#
# COMPACT_ATOMS: atom_id res chain seq x y z
N MET A 1 11.95 34.36 1.88
CA MET A 1 11.42 32.98 2.00
C MET A 1 12.61 32.04 1.86
N PRO A 2 12.94 31.18 2.83
CA PRO A 2 13.97 30.17 2.61
C PRO A 2 13.46 29.25 1.49
N GLY A 3 14.26 29.07 0.44
CA GLY A 3 13.87 28.36 -0.78
C GLY A 3 13.56 26.90 -0.51
N SER A 4 12.28 26.56 -0.40
CA SER A 4 11.85 25.18 -0.58
C SER A 4 12.16 24.78 -2.03
N LYS A 5 12.84 23.65 -2.21
CA LYS A 5 13.12 23.10 -3.54
C LYS A 5 11.79 22.75 -4.20
N SER A 6 11.71 22.87 -5.53
CA SER A 6 10.58 22.41 -6.32
C SER A 6 10.20 20.96 -5.98
N PHE A 7 8.91 20.63 -6.04
CA PHE A 7 8.43 19.26 -5.95
C PHE A 7 8.52 18.60 -7.32
N ALA A 8 9.23 17.49 -7.42
CA ALA A 8 9.31 16.69 -8.65
C ALA A 8 8.39 15.48 -8.53
N PHE A 9 7.40 15.39 -9.43
CA PHE A 9 6.53 14.24 -9.49
C PHE A 9 7.26 13.09 -10.20
N HIS A 10 7.19 11.92 -9.59
CA HIS A 10 7.72 10.66 -10.08
C HIS A 10 6.58 9.65 -10.15
N THR A 11 6.77 8.64 -10.98
CA THR A 11 5.88 7.49 -11.03
C THR A 11 6.71 6.23 -10.78
N GLU A 12 6.01 5.16 -10.45
CA GLU A 12 6.63 3.85 -10.29
C GLU A 12 6.02 2.84 -11.26
N LEU A 13 6.87 1.99 -11.83
CA LEU A 13 6.46 0.81 -12.56
C LEU A 13 6.85 -0.43 -11.77
N HIS A 14 5.94 -1.40 -11.71
CA HIS A 14 6.16 -2.67 -11.04
C HIS A 14 6.26 -3.80 -12.04
N LEU A 15 7.40 -4.49 -12.06
CA LEU A 15 7.56 -5.76 -12.74
C LEU A 15 7.26 -6.90 -11.79
N VAL A 16 6.29 -7.73 -12.14
CA VAL A 16 5.95 -8.94 -11.38
C VAL A 16 6.89 -10.07 -11.77
N ALA A 17 7.50 -10.72 -10.78
CA ALA A 17 8.35 -11.88 -10.97
C ALA A 17 7.87 -13.05 -10.12
N LEU A 18 7.75 -14.22 -10.74
CA LEU A 18 7.50 -15.47 -10.03
C LEU A 18 8.68 -15.79 -9.10
N THR A 19 8.39 -16.26 -7.89
CA THR A 19 9.43 -16.69 -6.95
C THR A 19 9.76 -18.18 -7.09
N GLY A 20 8.87 -18.96 -7.72
CA GLY A 20 8.93 -20.43 -7.74
C GLY A 20 8.51 -21.09 -6.42
N VAL A 21 8.25 -20.32 -5.37
CA VAL A 21 7.76 -20.82 -4.08
C VAL A 21 6.24 -20.91 -4.14
N ARG A 22 5.70 -21.97 -3.54
CA ARG A 22 4.26 -22.17 -3.38
C ARG A 22 3.91 -22.73 -2.01
N ALA A 23 2.69 -22.49 -1.56
CA ALA A 23 2.14 -23.09 -0.35
C ALA A 23 0.88 -23.90 -0.67
N LEU A 24 0.73 -25.06 -0.05
CA LEU A 24 -0.45 -25.92 -0.18
C LEU A 24 -1.39 -25.83 1.03
N GLY A 25 -0.94 -25.26 2.14
CA GLY A 25 -1.74 -25.11 3.34
C GLY A 25 -1.16 -24.03 4.25
N VAL A 26 -1.81 -23.83 5.41
CA VAL A 26 -1.48 -22.78 6.37
C VAL A 26 -0.01 -22.86 6.83
N SER A 27 0.48 -24.06 7.14
CA SER A 27 1.88 -24.27 7.56
C SER A 27 2.87 -23.89 6.46
N GLY A 28 2.55 -24.19 5.20
CA GLY A 28 3.38 -23.82 4.05
C GLY A 28 3.40 -22.31 3.82
N LEU A 29 2.25 -21.65 3.94
CA LEU A 29 2.14 -20.19 3.86
C LEU A 29 2.99 -19.53 4.94
N ARG A 30 2.86 -19.99 6.19
CA ARG A 30 3.64 -19.52 7.34
C ARG A 30 5.15 -19.66 7.12
N ALA A 31 5.60 -20.83 6.65
CA ALA A 31 7.02 -21.07 6.36
C ALA A 31 7.55 -20.18 5.21
N ALA A 32 6.75 -19.97 4.17
CA ALA A 32 7.12 -19.11 3.05
C ALA A 32 7.23 -17.63 3.49
N LEU A 33 6.30 -17.12 4.30
CA LEU A 33 6.33 -15.75 4.82
C LEU A 33 7.59 -15.44 5.64
N GLN A 34 8.17 -16.43 6.31
CA GLN A 34 9.42 -16.27 7.06
C GLN A 34 10.62 -15.99 6.14
N THR A 35 10.68 -16.66 4.98
CA THR A 35 11.90 -16.74 4.16
C THR A 35 11.86 -15.86 2.92
N LEU A 36 10.67 -15.60 2.35
CA LEU A 36 10.52 -14.81 1.14
C LEU A 36 10.95 -13.35 1.34
N PRO A 37 11.33 -12.62 0.27
CA PRO A 37 11.67 -11.20 0.38
C PRO A 37 10.45 -10.34 0.72
N GLY A 38 10.67 -9.17 1.31
CA GLY A 38 9.60 -8.21 1.62
C GLY A 38 8.79 -7.80 0.40
N SER A 39 9.43 -7.73 -0.77
CA SER A 39 8.76 -7.43 -2.05
C SER A 39 7.68 -8.44 -2.46
N SER A 40 7.68 -9.65 -1.88
CA SER A 40 6.59 -10.62 -2.08
C SER A 40 5.38 -10.28 -1.21
N ILE A 41 5.62 -9.90 0.05
CA ILE A 41 4.56 -9.46 0.96
C ILE A 41 3.92 -8.18 0.42
N PHE A 42 4.72 -7.20 -0.01
CA PHE A 42 4.22 -5.98 -0.64
C PHE A 42 3.32 -6.30 -1.85
N TYR A 43 3.74 -7.21 -2.72
CA TYR A 43 2.94 -7.62 -3.88
C TYR A 43 1.56 -8.15 -3.45
N HIS A 44 1.53 -9.14 -2.56
CA HIS A 44 0.29 -9.81 -2.15
C HIS A 44 -0.58 -9.04 -1.14
N THR A 45 -0.22 -7.79 -0.81
CA THR A 45 -0.98 -6.96 0.15
C THR A 45 -1.22 -5.52 -0.31
N HIS A 46 -0.26 -4.87 -0.96
CA HIS A 46 -0.35 -3.46 -1.34
C HIS A 46 -0.56 -3.27 -2.84
N GLN A 47 -0.03 -4.20 -3.65
CA GLN A 47 -0.08 -4.08 -5.11
C GLN A 47 -1.45 -4.40 -5.70
N GLN A 48 -2.34 -5.10 -4.98
CA GLN A 48 -3.71 -5.37 -5.44
C GLN A 48 -4.48 -4.08 -5.80
N TYR A 49 -4.20 -2.97 -5.12
CA TYR A 49 -4.79 -1.69 -5.46
C TYR A 49 -4.40 -1.20 -6.87
N LEU A 50 -3.15 -1.44 -7.30
CA LEU A 50 -2.71 -1.16 -8.67
C LEU A 50 -3.33 -2.12 -9.69
N THR A 51 -3.42 -3.40 -9.33
CA THR A 51 -3.87 -4.46 -10.26
C THR A 51 -5.37 -4.38 -10.57
N HIS A 52 -6.16 -3.78 -9.69
CA HIS A 52 -7.60 -3.52 -9.92
C HIS A 52 -7.86 -2.10 -10.43
N ASN A 53 -6.94 -1.53 -11.22
CA ASN A 53 -7.08 -0.18 -11.78
C ASN A 53 -7.44 0.90 -10.75
N PHE A 54 -6.92 0.77 -9.52
CA PHE A 54 -7.18 1.71 -8.41
C PHE A 54 -8.64 1.72 -7.91
N GLU A 55 -9.40 0.66 -8.20
CA GLU A 55 -10.69 0.36 -7.57
C GLU A 55 -10.48 -0.32 -6.21
N GLN A 56 -11.47 -0.24 -5.31
CA GLN A 56 -11.39 -0.86 -3.98
C GLN A 56 -11.63 -2.37 -4.08
N PRO A 57 -10.59 -3.22 -3.90
CA PRO A 57 -10.79 -4.66 -3.88
C PRO A 57 -11.56 -5.09 -2.62
N ILE A 58 -12.28 -6.21 -2.74
CA ILE A 58 -12.97 -6.86 -1.59
C ILE A 58 -11.94 -7.33 -0.56
N TYR A 59 -10.78 -7.81 -1.03
CA TYR A 59 -9.65 -8.19 -0.20
C TYR A 59 -8.38 -7.52 -0.70
N TYR A 60 -7.75 -6.71 0.15
CA TYR A 60 -6.40 -6.18 -0.07
C TYR A 60 -5.31 -7.19 0.28
N ASN A 61 -5.65 -8.26 0.99
CA ASN A 61 -4.71 -9.27 1.43
C ASN A 61 -5.00 -10.59 0.69
N GLU A 62 -4.19 -10.93 -0.32
CA GLU A 62 -4.37 -12.18 -1.08
C GLU A 62 -4.22 -13.43 -0.22
N PHE A 63 -3.50 -13.35 0.91
CA PHE A 63 -3.40 -14.45 1.85
C PHE A 63 -4.75 -14.74 2.53
N ALA A 64 -5.52 -13.70 2.83
CA ALA A 64 -6.87 -13.83 3.39
C ALA A 64 -7.82 -14.44 2.36
N LEU A 65 -7.77 -13.94 1.12
CA LEU A 65 -8.58 -14.45 0.01
C LEU A 65 -8.33 -15.95 -0.23
N TRP A 66 -7.06 -16.36 -0.33
CA TRP A 66 -6.72 -17.76 -0.55
C TRP A 66 -7.10 -18.67 0.63
N ALA A 67 -6.93 -18.20 1.87
CA ALA A 67 -7.38 -18.94 3.04
C ALA A 67 -8.91 -19.17 3.02
N HIS A 68 -9.67 -18.16 2.55
CA HIS A 68 -11.12 -18.25 2.41
C HIS A 68 -11.53 -19.19 1.28
N GLU A 69 -11.09 -18.92 0.05
CA GLU A 69 -11.60 -19.58 -1.15
C GLU A 69 -11.06 -21.01 -1.30
N THR A 70 -9.78 -21.20 -1.04
CA THR A 70 -9.08 -22.47 -1.30
C THR A 70 -9.04 -23.37 -0.07
N LEU A 71 -8.59 -22.82 1.07
CA LEU A 71 -8.45 -23.64 2.28
C LEU A 71 -9.76 -23.81 3.04
N ARG A 72 -10.75 -22.95 2.79
CA ARG A 72 -12.02 -22.90 3.53
C ARG A 72 -11.81 -22.68 5.03
N GLU A 73 -10.73 -21.99 5.40
CA GLU A 73 -10.39 -21.62 6.77
C GLU A 73 -10.91 -20.20 7.07
N GLU A 74 -12.24 -20.08 7.20
CA GLU A 74 -12.95 -18.80 7.32
C GLU A 74 -12.42 -17.94 8.47
N ALA A 75 -12.21 -18.54 9.65
CA ALA A 75 -11.71 -17.82 10.81
C ALA A 75 -10.26 -17.32 10.64
N LEU A 76 -9.43 -17.98 9.81
CA LEU A 76 -8.10 -17.44 9.46
C LEU A 76 -8.22 -16.30 8.46
N ALA A 77 -9.05 -16.47 7.44
CA ALA A 77 -9.29 -15.47 6.42
C ALA A 77 -9.77 -14.14 7.02
N GLU A 78 -10.76 -14.19 7.93
CA GLU A 78 -11.26 -13.00 8.62
C GLU A 78 -10.15 -12.30 9.43
N LYS A 79 -9.37 -13.07 10.19
CA LYS A 79 -8.25 -12.51 10.98
C LYS A 79 -7.19 -11.85 10.09
N LEU A 80 -6.87 -12.46 8.95
CA LEU A 80 -5.91 -11.91 7.98
C LEU A 80 -6.46 -10.68 7.27
N ALA A 81 -7.75 -10.65 6.94
CA ALA A 81 -8.42 -9.50 6.33
C ALA A 81 -8.55 -8.33 7.30
N ALA A 82 -8.67 -8.60 8.61
CA ALA A 82 -8.76 -7.58 9.65
C ALA A 82 -7.43 -6.85 9.95
N ILE A 83 -6.32 -7.26 9.33
CA ILE A 83 -5.03 -6.59 9.49
C ILE A 83 -5.08 -5.23 8.78
N ASP A 84 -5.06 -4.15 9.55
CA ASP A 84 -5.00 -2.78 9.03
C ASP A 84 -3.62 -2.50 8.39
N LEU A 85 -3.56 -2.52 7.07
CA LEU A 85 -2.33 -2.28 6.31
C LEU A 85 -1.76 -0.88 6.55
N LEU A 86 -2.59 0.14 6.83
CA LEU A 86 -2.13 1.51 7.09
C LEU A 86 -1.40 1.66 8.42
N ALA A 87 -1.67 0.79 9.38
CA ALA A 87 -1.04 0.83 10.69
C ALA A 87 0.48 0.58 10.61
N PHE A 88 0.93 -0.08 9.54
CA PHE A 88 2.32 -0.50 9.35
C PHE A 88 3.12 0.53 8.55
N THR A 89 4.31 0.84 9.05
CA THR A 89 5.27 1.70 8.33
C THR A 89 6.37 0.92 7.65
N SER A 90 6.40 -0.41 7.84
CA SER A 90 7.35 -1.27 7.15
C SER A 90 6.77 -2.65 6.85
N ILE A 91 7.18 -3.21 5.71
CA ILE A 91 6.84 -4.59 5.34
C ILE A 91 7.34 -5.62 6.34
N ARG A 92 8.40 -5.31 7.11
CA ARG A 92 8.88 -6.18 8.19
C ARG A 92 7.87 -6.30 9.32
N GLU A 93 7.26 -5.20 9.72
CA GLU A 93 6.23 -5.21 10.78
C GLU A 93 4.98 -5.93 10.29
N LEU A 94 4.54 -5.66 9.05
CA LEU A 94 3.42 -6.38 8.45
C LEU A 94 3.67 -7.89 8.36
N ARG A 95 4.89 -8.30 7.97
CA ARG A 95 5.30 -9.71 7.99
C ARG A 95 5.11 -10.33 9.38
N ALA A 96 5.58 -9.63 10.41
CA ALA A 96 5.50 -10.12 11.77
C ALA A 96 4.04 -10.27 12.22
N ALA A 97 3.18 -9.30 11.88
CA ALA A 97 1.74 -9.39 12.14
C ALA A 97 1.10 -10.57 11.41
N LEU A 98 1.34 -10.75 10.11
CA LEU A 98 0.84 -11.87 9.33
C LEU A 98 1.25 -13.22 9.93
N ILE A 99 2.54 -13.38 10.26
CA ILE A 99 3.05 -14.61 10.88
C ILE A 99 2.42 -14.83 12.24
N ALA A 100 2.31 -13.81 13.09
CA ALA A 100 1.70 -13.92 14.41
C ALA A 100 0.23 -14.34 14.30
N THR A 101 -0.54 -13.73 13.40
CA THR A 101 -1.94 -14.10 13.14
C THR A 101 -2.07 -15.55 12.71
N ILE A 102 -1.17 -16.04 11.87
CA ILE A 102 -1.17 -17.45 11.45
C ILE A 102 -0.76 -18.37 12.61
N ASP A 103 0.31 -18.04 13.33
CA ASP A 103 0.82 -18.83 14.45
C ASP A 103 -0.24 -18.96 15.57
N ASP A 104 -0.97 -17.89 15.87
CA ASP A 104 -2.09 -17.90 16.84
C ASP A 104 -3.30 -18.71 16.35
N HIS A 105 -3.47 -18.83 15.03
CA HIS A 105 -4.56 -19.59 14.43
C HIS A 105 -4.25 -21.10 14.35
N ILE A 106 -2.99 -21.50 14.12
CA ILE A 106 -2.60 -22.91 13.93
C ILE A 106 -3.18 -23.88 14.98
N PRO A 107 -3.18 -23.58 16.29
CA PRO A 107 -3.75 -24.47 17.31
C PRO A 107 -5.26 -24.70 17.17
N ASN A 108 -5.96 -23.80 16.50
CA ASN A 108 -7.42 -23.80 16.33
C ASN A 108 -7.86 -24.28 14.94
N ILE A 109 -6.93 -24.70 14.07
CA ILE A 109 -7.24 -25.19 12.73
C ILE A 109 -8.17 -26.39 12.84
N TRP A 110 -9.29 -26.34 12.11
CA TRP A 110 -10.28 -27.40 12.14
C TRP A 110 -9.78 -28.69 11.47
N ARG A 111 -8.93 -28.57 10.43
CA ARG A 111 -8.27 -29.70 9.76
C ARG A 111 -6.74 -29.61 9.80
N PRO A 112 -6.10 -29.97 10.92
CA PRO A 112 -4.65 -29.91 11.03
C PRO A 112 -3.96 -30.73 9.93
N GLY A 113 -3.02 -30.11 9.21
CA GLY A 113 -2.28 -30.75 8.12
C GLY A 113 -3.05 -30.86 6.79
N PHE A 114 -4.23 -30.24 6.66
CA PHE A 114 -4.89 -30.14 5.36
C PHE A 114 -4.02 -29.36 4.36
N GLU A 115 -3.92 -29.91 3.16
CA GLU A 115 -3.28 -29.29 2.00
C GLU A 115 -4.26 -29.31 0.82
N CYS A 116 -4.34 -28.19 0.09
CA CYS A 116 -5.08 -28.11 -1.15
C CYS A 116 -4.37 -28.86 -2.28
N ARG A 117 -5.03 -28.96 -3.43
CA ARG A 117 -4.42 -29.58 -4.61
C ARG A 117 -3.27 -28.70 -5.13
N PRO A 118 -2.23 -29.29 -5.76
CA PRO A 118 -1.13 -28.52 -6.32
C PRO A 118 -1.52 -27.41 -7.30
N ASP A 119 -2.65 -27.56 -8.00
CA ASP A 119 -3.19 -26.58 -8.94
C ASP A 119 -3.88 -25.39 -8.23
N ASP A 120 -4.27 -25.58 -6.97
CA ASP A 120 -4.87 -24.56 -6.12
C ASP A 120 -3.83 -23.95 -5.14
N ALA A 121 -2.54 -24.22 -5.35
CA ALA A 121 -1.48 -23.74 -4.48
C ALA A 121 -1.42 -22.21 -4.46
N PHE A 122 -1.09 -21.63 -3.31
CA PHE A 122 -0.74 -20.21 -3.29
C PHE A 122 0.62 -20.02 -3.96
N HIS A 123 0.65 -19.29 -5.08
CA HIS A 123 1.87 -19.01 -5.81
C HIS A 123 2.43 -17.65 -5.42
N PHE A 124 3.64 -17.65 -4.87
CA PHE A 124 4.27 -16.40 -4.45
C PHE A 124 4.91 -15.68 -5.63
N CYS A 125 4.50 -14.43 -5.80
CA CYS A 125 5.10 -13.45 -6.69
C CYS A 125 5.89 -12.43 -5.87
N LYS A 126 6.77 -11.69 -6.54
CA LYS A 126 7.45 -10.53 -5.96
C LYS A 126 7.42 -9.37 -6.93
N SER A 127 7.33 -8.17 -6.37
CA SER A 127 7.40 -6.92 -7.14
C SER A 127 8.84 -6.44 -7.28
N LYS A 128 9.21 -5.95 -8.46
CA LYS A 128 10.41 -5.16 -8.70
C LYS A 128 10.01 -3.77 -9.16
N SER A 129 10.51 -2.78 -8.45
CA SER A 129 10.13 -1.38 -8.55
C SER A 129 11.11 -0.58 -9.41
N PHE A 130 10.59 0.24 -10.32
CA PHE A 130 11.35 1.17 -11.15
C PHE A 130 10.74 2.57 -11.03
N ILE A 131 11.50 3.48 -10.40
CA ILE A 131 11.08 4.87 -10.23
C ILE A 131 11.49 5.65 -11.48
N LEU A 132 10.54 6.35 -12.07
CA LEU A 132 10.73 7.13 -13.29
C LEU A 132 10.32 8.59 -13.04
N PRO A 133 11.11 9.57 -13.54
CA PRO A 133 10.68 10.95 -13.54
C PRO A 133 9.51 11.12 -14.51
N THR A 134 8.47 11.87 -14.12
CA THR A 134 7.37 12.20 -15.05
C THR A 134 7.68 13.44 -15.89
N GLY A 135 8.69 14.22 -15.49
CA GLY A 135 8.97 15.55 -16.04
C GLY A 135 8.06 16.65 -15.49
N ILE A 136 7.04 16.30 -14.70
CA ILE A 136 6.13 17.25 -14.06
C ILE A 136 6.77 17.76 -12.76
N MET A 137 6.77 19.08 -12.58
CA MET A 137 7.33 19.72 -11.39
C MET A 137 6.46 20.88 -10.93
N ALA A 138 6.38 21.08 -9.62
CA ALA A 138 5.77 22.26 -9.01
C ALA A 138 6.85 23.11 -8.33
N ARG A 139 6.85 24.42 -8.61
CA ARG A 139 7.89 25.34 -8.12
C ARG A 139 7.63 25.82 -6.71
N ASP A 140 6.37 25.94 -6.34
CA ASP A 140 5.91 26.40 -5.04
C ASP A 140 4.55 25.77 -4.69
N LEU A 141 4.03 26.08 -3.51
CA LEU A 141 2.82 25.46 -2.98
C LEU A 141 1.55 25.75 -3.81
N PRO A 142 1.28 26.99 -4.27
CA PRO A 142 0.21 27.22 -5.26
C PRO A 142 0.37 26.42 -6.55
N ASP A 143 1.58 26.34 -7.11
CA ASP A 143 1.89 25.59 -8.34
C ASP A 143 1.63 24.08 -8.12
N PHE A 144 1.92 23.56 -6.92
CA PHE A 144 1.66 22.15 -6.56
C PHE A 144 0.19 21.79 -6.66
N PHE A 145 -0.70 22.57 -6.03
CA PHE A 145 -2.14 22.30 -6.11
C PHE A 145 -2.70 22.49 -7.52
N ALA A 146 -2.19 23.47 -8.29
CA ALA A 146 -2.57 23.68 -9.68
C ALA A 146 -2.08 22.55 -10.62
N THR A 147 -1.00 21.86 -10.25
CA THR A 147 -0.40 20.77 -11.03
C THR A 147 -1.08 19.43 -10.78
N LEU A 148 -1.60 19.19 -9.57
CA LEU A 148 -2.24 17.91 -9.17
C LEU A 148 -3.28 17.34 -10.15
N PRO A 149 -4.15 18.15 -10.81
CA PRO A 149 -5.08 17.64 -11.83
C PRO A 149 -4.40 16.90 -13.00
N GLN A 150 -3.14 17.22 -13.29
CA GLN A 150 -2.36 16.62 -14.38
C GLN A 150 -1.54 15.40 -13.94
N VAL A 151 -1.51 15.11 -12.63
CA VAL A 151 -0.72 14.04 -12.04
C VAL A 151 -1.46 12.71 -12.16
N SER A 152 -0.80 11.71 -12.75
CA SER A 152 -1.37 10.38 -12.94
C SER A 152 -1.66 9.67 -11.61
N ASN A 153 -2.62 8.75 -11.63
CA ASN A 153 -2.93 7.89 -10.48
C ASN A 153 -1.69 7.10 -10.00
N ALA A 154 -0.86 6.60 -10.91
CA ALA A 154 0.40 5.93 -10.55
C ALA A 154 1.38 6.86 -9.79
N SER A 155 1.48 8.13 -10.18
CA SER A 155 2.32 9.11 -9.47
C SER A 155 1.72 9.49 -8.10
N LEU A 156 0.40 9.64 -8.02
CA LEU A 156 -0.30 9.89 -6.77
C LEU A 156 -0.09 8.74 -5.78
N TYR A 157 -0.25 7.49 -6.23
CA TYR A 157 0.03 6.29 -5.45
C TYR A 157 1.48 6.28 -4.95
N PHE A 158 2.45 6.51 -5.83
CA PHE A 158 3.87 6.53 -5.47
C PHE A 158 4.21 7.52 -4.35
N HIS A 159 3.70 8.75 -4.46
CA HIS A 159 4.02 9.83 -3.54
C HIS A 159 3.18 9.86 -2.27
N PHE A 160 1.93 9.40 -2.34
CA PHE A 160 1.02 9.44 -1.21
C PHE A 160 1.00 8.13 -0.42
N PHE A 161 0.86 7.02 -1.14
CA PHE A 161 0.59 5.72 -0.55
C PHE A 161 1.90 4.98 -0.25
N GLU A 162 2.67 4.66 -1.29
CA GLU A 162 3.88 3.86 -1.16
C GLU A 162 4.98 4.61 -0.39
N ALA A 163 4.96 5.94 -0.44
CA ALA A 163 5.86 6.79 0.33
C ALA A 163 5.87 6.44 1.82
N ARG A 164 4.75 6.01 2.41
CA ARG A 164 4.69 5.62 3.83
C ARG A 164 5.63 4.44 4.14
N LEU A 165 5.57 3.40 3.31
CA LEU A 165 6.43 2.22 3.41
C LEU A 165 7.87 2.52 3.03
N ARG A 166 8.08 3.29 1.95
CA ARG A 166 9.41 3.66 1.45
C ARG A 166 10.16 4.55 2.44
N LEU A 167 9.48 5.53 3.04
CA LEU A 167 10.06 6.45 4.03
C LEU A 167 10.12 5.83 5.43
N ARG A 168 9.42 4.72 5.66
CA ARG A 168 9.23 4.10 6.99
C ARG A 168 8.66 5.07 8.02
N ARG A 169 7.66 5.84 7.61
CA ARG A 169 6.99 6.87 8.42
C ARG A 169 5.51 6.90 8.05
N ARG A 170 4.67 7.37 8.98
CA ARG A 170 3.23 7.58 8.72
C ARG A 170 2.93 8.76 7.78
N THR A 171 3.96 9.42 7.29
CA THR A 171 3.86 10.58 6.40
C THR A 171 4.06 10.17 4.95
N ASN A 172 3.73 11.08 4.05
CA ASN A 172 3.89 10.92 2.62
C ASN A 172 4.74 12.06 2.01
N ASP A 173 5.14 11.92 0.75
CA ASP A 173 6.03 12.91 0.13
C ASP A 173 5.35 14.30 0.02
N PHE A 174 4.04 14.34 -0.24
CA PHE A 174 3.29 15.60 -0.32
C PHE A 174 3.21 16.31 1.03
N SER A 175 2.71 15.64 2.07
CA SER A 175 2.62 16.21 3.41
C SER A 175 3.98 16.70 3.92
N ARG A 176 5.04 15.91 3.69
CA ARG A 176 6.40 16.32 4.05
C ARG A 176 6.82 17.61 3.33
N TRP A 177 6.63 17.66 2.01
CA TRP A 177 7.05 18.83 1.24
C TRP A 177 6.20 20.07 1.54
N ILE A 178 4.89 19.92 1.73
CA ILE A 178 3.98 21.01 2.13
C ILE A 178 4.42 21.60 3.50
N LYS A 179 4.82 20.73 4.43
CA LYS A 179 5.38 21.15 5.73
C LYS A 179 6.69 21.92 5.55
N ASP A 180 7.58 21.44 4.69
CA ASP A 180 8.85 22.10 4.36
C ASP A 180 8.64 23.46 3.67
N CYS A 181 7.52 23.64 2.95
CA CYS A 181 7.05 24.92 2.40
C CYS A 181 6.46 25.88 3.47
N GLY A 182 6.44 25.49 4.75
CA GLY A 182 5.99 26.33 5.86
C GLY A 182 4.48 26.29 6.12
N ARG A 183 3.76 25.28 5.62
CA ARG A 183 2.31 25.11 5.84
C ARG A 183 2.00 23.79 6.57
N PRO A 184 2.38 23.68 7.88
CA PRO A 184 2.14 22.47 8.65
C PRO A 184 0.65 22.13 8.81
N ASP A 185 -0.21 23.14 8.80
CA ASP A 185 -1.67 23.01 8.85
C ASP A 185 -2.23 22.20 7.67
N LEU A 186 -1.80 22.54 6.45
CA LEU A 186 -2.20 21.81 5.24
C LEU A 186 -1.54 20.43 5.16
N ALA A 187 -0.28 20.33 5.58
CA ALA A 187 0.43 19.06 5.62
C ALA A 187 -0.31 18.03 6.50
N GLU A 188 -0.81 18.47 7.65
CA GLU A 188 -1.61 17.64 8.58
C GLU A 188 -2.97 17.27 7.97
N ALA A 189 -3.65 18.22 7.30
CA ALA A 189 -4.91 17.94 6.60
C ALA A 189 -4.73 16.86 5.50
N VAL A 190 -3.67 16.96 4.70
CA VAL A 190 -3.31 15.96 3.68
C VAL A 190 -2.92 14.62 4.31
N GLU A 191 -2.20 14.62 5.43
CA GLU A 191 -1.73 13.39 6.10
C GLU A 191 -2.88 12.54 6.67
N LYS A 192 -3.97 13.19 7.09
CA LYS A 192 -5.19 12.55 7.61
C LYS A 192 -6.02 11.83 6.55
N LEU A 193 -5.73 12.04 5.26
CA LEU A 193 -6.45 11.34 4.19
C LEU A 193 -6.07 9.86 4.18
N ASP A 194 -7.09 9.02 4.26
CA ASP A 194 -6.98 7.56 4.19
C ASP A 194 -7.12 7.12 2.72
N PRO A 195 -6.10 6.47 2.14
CA PRO A 195 -6.13 6.07 0.75
C PRO A 195 -6.82 4.72 0.49
N TYR A 196 -7.16 3.92 1.50
CA TYR A 196 -7.83 2.61 1.33
C TYR A 196 -9.35 2.72 1.32
N ILE A 197 -9.91 3.85 1.75
CA ILE A 197 -11.36 4.12 1.72
C ILE A 197 -11.77 5.05 0.56
N ARG A 198 -10.86 5.35 -0.37
CA ARG A 198 -11.07 6.24 -1.52
C ARG A 198 -10.49 5.62 -2.79
N THR A 199 -11.06 5.97 -3.93
CA THR A 199 -10.34 5.85 -5.21
C THR A 199 -9.21 6.88 -5.27
N LEU A 200 -8.23 6.70 -6.16
CA LEU A 200 -7.18 7.71 -6.32
C LEU A 200 -7.68 9.03 -6.91
N ASP A 201 -8.74 8.98 -7.71
CA ASP A 201 -9.36 10.21 -8.22
C ASP A 201 -10.01 10.99 -7.07
N GLU A 202 -10.76 10.32 -6.19
CA GLU A 202 -11.30 10.92 -4.97
C GLU A 202 -10.21 11.44 -4.02
N LEU A 203 -9.10 10.70 -3.88
CA LEU A 203 -7.95 11.14 -3.11
C LEU A 203 -7.31 12.40 -3.71
N ARG A 204 -7.16 12.45 -5.05
CA ARG A 204 -6.64 13.63 -5.75
C ARG A 204 -7.50 14.86 -5.46
N GLU A 205 -8.82 14.73 -5.65
CA GLU A 205 -9.77 15.81 -5.40
C GLU A 205 -9.75 16.25 -3.92
N ALA A 206 -9.65 15.30 -2.98
CA ALA A 206 -9.52 15.63 -1.56
C ALA A 206 -8.24 16.42 -1.25
N ILE A 207 -7.11 16.08 -1.87
CA ILE A 207 -5.85 16.83 -1.70
C ILE A 207 -5.97 18.23 -2.32
N ILE A 208 -6.58 18.35 -3.50
CA ILE A 208 -6.82 19.66 -4.14
C ILE A 208 -7.71 20.55 -3.26
N ALA A 209 -8.77 19.99 -2.67
CA ALA A 209 -9.68 20.71 -1.80
C ALA A 209 -9.00 21.30 -0.55
N VAL A 210 -8.00 20.60 0.01
CA VAL A 210 -7.16 21.16 1.10
C VAL A 210 -6.42 22.42 0.64
N GLY A 211 -5.97 22.46 -0.61
CA GLY A 211 -5.33 23.64 -1.20
C GLY A 211 -6.27 24.83 -1.37
N ASP A 212 -7.55 24.60 -1.64
CA ASP A 212 -8.54 25.66 -1.81
C ASP A 212 -8.87 26.37 -0.48
N GLU A 213 -8.67 25.72 0.67
CA GLU A 213 -8.76 26.38 1.98
C GLU A 213 -7.71 27.49 2.14
N MET A 214 -6.60 27.46 1.39
CA MET A 214 -5.65 28.58 1.35
C MET A 214 -6.22 29.84 0.68
N ARG A 215 -7.20 29.68 -0.21
CA ARG A 215 -7.74 30.78 -1.04
C ARG A 215 -8.92 31.49 -0.39
N LYS A 216 -9.47 30.95 0.70
CA LYS A 216 -10.55 31.61 1.44
C LYS A 216 -9.95 32.78 2.23
N PRO A 217 -10.40 34.03 2.01
CA PRO A 217 -10.00 35.13 2.88
C PRO A 217 -10.53 34.85 4.29
N THR A 218 -9.64 34.95 5.28
CA THR A 218 -9.99 35.06 6.71
C THR A 218 -10.87 36.27 6.98
#